data_AF-A0A377C029-F1
#
_entry.id   AF-A0A377C029-F1
#
_cell.length_a   1.000
_cell.length_b   1.000
_cell.length_c   1.000
_cell.angle_alpha   90.00
_cell.angle_beta   90.00
_cell.angle_gamma   90.00
#
_symmetry.space_group_name_H-M   'P 1'
#
loop_
_entity.id
_entity.type
_entity.pdbx_description
1 polymer ?
#
loop_
_entity_poly.entity_id
_entity_poly.type
_entity_poly.pdbx_seq_one_letter_code
_entity_poly.pdbx_strand_id
1 'polypeptide(L)'
;MIRKWIAGQGTIGLEIMEDLYDVDNVIVPIGGGGLIAGIAVAIKSINPTIRVIGVQSENVHGMAASFHSGEITTHRTTGTLADGCDVSRPGNLTLRKSFVN
;
A
#
# COMPACT_ATOMS: atom_id res chain seq x y z
N MET A 1 -3.44 -9.32 -16.31
CA MET A 1 -2.27 -9.86 -15.57
C MET A 1 -2.08 -9.14 -14.23
N ILE A 2 -1.90 -7.80 -14.19
CA ILE A 2 -1.60 -7.01 -12.99
C ILE A 2 -2.60 -7.17 -11.83
N ARG A 3 -3.92 -7.24 -12.08
CA ARG A 3 -4.94 -7.45 -11.03
C ARG A 3 -4.74 -8.74 -10.23
N LYS A 4 -4.21 -9.80 -10.87
CA LYS A 4 -3.92 -11.07 -10.19
C LYS A 4 -2.76 -10.93 -9.19
N TRP A 5 -1.80 -10.06 -9.46
CA TRP A 5 -0.70 -9.78 -8.53
C TRP A 5 -1.21 -9.08 -7.27
N ILE A 6 -2.05 -8.06 -7.42
CA ILE A 6 -2.69 -7.36 -6.29
C ILE A 6 -3.52 -8.34 -5.46
N ALA A 7 -4.34 -9.19 -6.10
CA ALA A 7 -5.13 -10.20 -5.41
C ALA A 7 -4.24 -11.21 -4.65
N GLY A 8 -3.15 -11.66 -5.26
CA GLY A 8 -2.18 -12.55 -4.59
C GLY A 8 -1.55 -11.92 -3.35
N GLN A 9 -1.23 -10.63 -3.37
CA GLN A 9 -0.73 -9.94 -2.17
C GLN A 9 -1.79 -9.77 -1.08
N GLY A 10 -3.08 -9.84 -1.44
CA GLY A 10 -4.18 -9.76 -0.48
C GLY A 10 -4.31 -10.98 0.42
N THR A 11 -3.69 -12.12 0.10
CA THR A 11 -3.71 -13.30 0.98
C THR A 11 -3.04 -13.01 2.32
N ILE A 12 -2.00 -12.18 2.34
CA ILE A 12 -1.36 -11.70 3.58
C ILE A 12 -2.40 -10.98 4.47
N GLY A 13 -3.30 -10.20 3.87
CA GLY A 13 -4.38 -9.56 4.61
C GLY A 13 -5.40 -10.55 5.17
N LEU A 14 -5.67 -11.66 4.47
CA LEU A 14 -6.52 -12.74 4.99
C LEU A 14 -5.86 -13.46 6.14
N GLU A 15 -4.57 -13.80 6.01
CA GLU A 15 -3.76 -14.44 7.06
C GLU A 15 -3.72 -13.57 8.33
N ILE A 16 -3.54 -12.25 8.19
CA ILE A 16 -3.63 -11.32 9.34
C ILE A 16 -5.00 -11.38 10.02
N MET A 17 -6.10 -11.44 9.25
CA MET A 17 -7.44 -11.49 9.82
C MET A 17 -7.78 -12.85 10.44
N GLU A 18 -7.13 -13.91 10.00
CA GLU A 18 -7.24 -15.25 10.60
C GLU A 18 -6.47 -15.32 11.92
N ASP A 19 -5.25 -14.78 11.97
CA ASP A 19 -4.36 -14.87 13.14
C ASP A 19 -4.61 -13.79 14.20
N LEU A 20 -5.00 -12.57 13.79
CA LEU A 20 -5.17 -11.41 14.67
C LEU A 20 -6.31 -10.48 14.19
N TYR A 21 -7.54 -10.95 14.35
CA TYR A 21 -8.75 -10.26 13.86
C TYR A 21 -8.99 -8.86 14.45
N ASP A 22 -8.50 -8.60 15.67
CA ASP A 22 -8.71 -7.36 16.44
C ASP A 22 -7.54 -6.37 16.36
N VAL A 23 -6.65 -6.52 15.39
CA VAL A 23 -5.54 -5.57 15.16
C VAL A 23 -6.05 -4.15 14.89
N ASP A 24 -5.48 -3.15 15.57
CA ASP A 24 -5.85 -1.75 15.34
C ASP A 24 -5.23 -1.16 14.05
N ASN A 25 -3.97 -1.50 13.79
CA ASN A 25 -3.16 -0.90 12.73
C ASN A 25 -2.31 -1.94 12.02
N VAL A 26 -2.32 -1.90 10.68
CA VAL A 26 -1.43 -2.67 9.82
C VAL A 26 -0.55 -1.71 9.03
N ILE A 27 0.75 -1.73 9.32
CA ILE A 27 1.75 -0.87 8.67
C ILE A 27 2.33 -1.62 7.46
N VAL A 28 2.26 -1.02 6.28
CA VAL A 28 2.66 -1.69 5.03
C VAL A 28 3.66 -0.83 4.25
N PRO A 29 4.84 -1.37 3.87
CA PRO A 29 5.78 -0.65 3.03
C PRO A 29 5.23 -0.47 1.61
N ILE A 30 5.53 0.67 0.99
CA ILE A 30 5.04 1.01 -0.34
C ILE A 30 6.19 1.31 -1.32
N GLY A 31 6.34 0.44 -2.32
CA GLY A 31 6.95 0.77 -3.60
C GLY A 31 5.88 1.16 -4.63
N GLY A 32 5.58 0.25 -5.58
CA GLY A 32 4.53 0.46 -6.58
C GLY A 32 3.09 0.37 -6.04
N GLY A 33 2.90 -0.06 -4.79
CA GLY A 33 1.61 -0.11 -4.10
C GLY A 33 0.80 -1.40 -4.24
N GLY A 34 1.32 -2.44 -4.90
CA GLY A 34 0.58 -3.70 -5.08
C GLY A 34 0.29 -4.42 -3.77
N LEU A 35 1.28 -4.47 -2.86
CA LEU A 35 1.17 -5.10 -1.55
C LEU A 35 0.09 -4.43 -0.70
N ILE A 36 0.21 -3.12 -0.45
CA ILE A 36 -0.77 -2.39 0.35
C ILE A 36 -2.17 -2.41 -0.28
N ALA A 37 -2.28 -2.34 -1.61
CA ALA A 37 -3.59 -2.40 -2.27
C ALA A 37 -4.28 -3.76 -2.04
N GLY A 38 -3.53 -4.86 -2.09
CA GLY A 38 -4.05 -6.20 -1.82
C GLY A 38 -4.47 -6.35 -0.36
N ILE A 39 -3.56 -6.05 0.57
CA ILE A 39 -3.81 -6.15 2.02
C ILE A 39 -5.00 -5.26 2.42
N ALA A 40 -5.02 -4.01 1.95
CA ALA A 40 -6.08 -3.07 2.31
C ALA A 40 -7.45 -3.51 1.81
N VAL A 41 -7.54 -4.09 0.60
CA VAL A 41 -8.80 -4.65 0.10
C VAL A 41 -9.27 -5.81 0.99
N ALA A 42 -8.38 -6.76 1.30
CA ALA A 42 -8.73 -7.93 2.13
C ALA A 42 -9.20 -7.51 3.53
N ILE A 43 -8.38 -6.72 4.24
CA ILE A 43 -8.68 -6.28 5.61
C ILE A 43 -9.95 -5.44 5.63
N LYS A 44 -10.07 -4.40 4.78
CA LYS A 44 -11.22 -3.48 4.82
C LYS A 44 -12.53 -4.13 4.37
N SER A 45 -12.48 -5.21 3.60
CA SER A 45 -13.67 -6.00 3.27
C SER A 45 -14.19 -6.84 4.45
N ILE A 46 -13.33 -7.16 5.42
CA ILE A 46 -13.68 -7.95 6.61
C ILE A 46 -13.98 -7.02 7.79
N ASN A 47 -13.07 -6.10 8.10
CA ASN A 47 -13.22 -5.12 9.16
C ASN A 47 -12.72 -3.73 8.69
N PRO A 48 -13.64 -2.81 8.34
CA PRO A 48 -13.27 -1.49 7.83
C PRO A 48 -12.66 -0.54 8.87
N THR A 49 -12.78 -0.84 10.17
CA THR A 49 -12.26 0.03 11.25
C THR A 49 -10.75 -0.07 11.41
N ILE A 50 -10.16 -1.22 11.03
CA ILE A 50 -8.71 -1.47 11.09
C ILE A 50 -7.96 -0.49 10.19
N ARG A 51 -6.97 0.22 10.72
CA ARG A 51 -6.21 1.21 9.94
C ARG A 51 -5.13 0.52 9.13
N VAL A 52 -5.11 0.74 7.82
CA VAL A 52 -4.03 0.27 6.95
C VAL A 52 -3.21 1.48 6.54
N ILE A 53 -1.97 1.54 7.01
CA ILE A 53 -1.12 2.73 6.95
C ILE A 53 0.09 2.45 6.06
N GLY A 54 0.24 3.27 5.04
CA GLY A 54 1.35 3.20 4.10
C GLY A 54 2.62 3.87 4.61
N VAL A 55 3.77 3.22 4.44
CA VAL A 55 5.08 3.83 4.75
C VAL A 55 6.00 3.85 3.53
N GLN A 56 6.67 4.98 3.31
CA GLN A 56 7.66 5.20 2.25
C GLN A 56 8.89 5.90 2.81
N SER A 57 10.02 5.73 2.15
CA SER A 57 11.23 6.50 2.48
C SER A 57 11.02 7.99 2.16
N GLU A 58 11.60 8.87 2.97
CA GLU A 58 11.54 10.31 2.75
C GLU A 58 12.06 10.70 1.35
N ASN A 59 13.12 10.06 0.88
CA ASN A 59 13.72 10.38 -0.43
C ASN A 59 12.87 9.93 -1.62
N VAL A 60 12.04 8.89 -1.45
CA VAL A 60 11.30 8.23 -2.54
C VAL A 60 9.89 7.90 -2.05
N HIS A 61 8.95 8.81 -2.31
CA HIS A 61 7.59 8.75 -1.79
C HIS A 61 6.52 9.09 -2.84
N GLY A 62 6.63 8.50 -4.03
CA GLY A 62 5.68 8.73 -5.12
C GLY A 62 4.22 8.43 -4.77
N MET A 63 3.96 7.43 -3.91
CA MET A 63 2.60 7.10 -3.48
C MET A 63 2.05 8.16 -2.54
N ALA A 64 2.81 8.58 -1.53
CA ALA A 64 2.38 9.63 -0.63
C ALA A 64 2.10 10.93 -1.39
N ALA A 65 2.99 11.34 -2.30
CA ALA A 65 2.77 12.52 -3.15
C ALA A 65 1.50 12.38 -4.02
N SER A 66 1.28 11.20 -4.61
CA SER A 66 0.10 10.92 -5.44
C SER A 66 -1.20 10.89 -4.62
N PHE A 67 -1.13 10.35 -3.41
CA PHE A 67 -2.26 10.29 -2.50
C PHE A 67 -2.71 11.69 -2.08
N HIS A 68 -1.78 12.58 -1.73
CA HIS A 68 -2.14 13.94 -1.32
C HIS A 68 -2.63 14.79 -2.50
N SER A 69 -1.99 14.71 -3.66
CA SER A 69 -2.39 15.46 -4.87
C SER A 69 -3.68 14.93 -5.51
N GLY A 70 -3.99 13.64 -5.34
CA GLY A 70 -5.15 13.00 -5.98
C GLY A 70 -4.88 12.54 -7.42
N GLU A 71 -3.67 12.69 -7.93
CA GLU A 71 -3.23 12.26 -9.25
C GLU A 71 -1.95 11.43 -9.16
N ILE A 72 -1.68 10.58 -10.15
CA ILE A 72 -0.44 9.80 -10.15
C ILE A 72 0.71 10.71 -10.51
N THR A 73 1.53 11.02 -9.52
CA THR A 73 2.75 11.82 -9.64
C THR A 73 3.99 10.99 -9.33
N THR A 74 5.15 11.60 -9.55
CA THR A 74 6.46 11.02 -9.28
C THR A 74 7.14 11.84 -8.20
N HIS A 75 7.76 11.20 -7.22
CA HIS A 75 8.62 11.89 -6.25
C HIS A 75 9.93 11.12 -6.03
N ARG A 76 11.05 11.83 -6.20
CA ARG A 76 12.40 11.36 -5.87
C ARG A 76 13.32 12.56 -5.62
N THR A 77 14.05 12.55 -4.50
CA THR A 77 15.19 13.45 -4.27
C THR A 77 16.50 12.73 -4.54
N THR A 78 16.69 11.53 -3.96
CA THR A 78 17.83 10.64 -4.17
C THR A 78 17.40 9.18 -4.00
N GLY A 79 18.35 8.23 -4.00
CA GLY A 79 18.08 6.82 -3.70
C GLY A 79 17.72 6.57 -2.24
N THR A 80 17.32 5.35 -1.94
CA THR A 80 17.07 4.86 -0.58
C THR A 80 17.74 3.51 -0.38
N LEU A 81 18.07 3.16 0.86
CA LEU A 81 18.54 1.80 1.21
C LEU A 81 17.43 0.75 1.01
N ALA A 82 16.16 1.17 1.02
CA ALA A 82 15.01 0.30 0.79
C ALA A 82 14.80 0.05 -0.72
N ASP A 83 15.71 -0.71 -1.33
CA ASP A 83 15.72 -1.05 -2.76
C ASP A 83 14.40 -1.62 -3.28
N GLY A 84 13.76 -2.54 -2.53
CA GLY A 84 12.46 -3.11 -2.87
C GLY A 84 11.30 -2.10 -2.85
N CYS A 85 11.51 -0.92 -2.24
CA CYS A 85 10.56 0.19 -2.21
C CYS A 85 11.08 1.42 -2.97
N ASP A 86 12.18 1.33 -3.69
CA ASP A 86 12.79 2.44 -4.44
C ASP A 86 12.03 2.77 -5.73
N VAL A 87 10.73 3.05 -5.58
CA VAL A 87 9.78 3.26 -6.67
C VAL A 87 9.23 4.68 -6.58
N SER A 88 9.63 5.52 -7.51
CA SER A 88 9.29 6.95 -7.50
C SER A 88 7.89 7.26 -8.00
N ARG A 89 7.21 6.33 -8.68
CA ARG A 89 5.87 6.51 -9.27
C ARG A 89 4.96 5.30 -8.98
N PRO A 90 3.75 5.51 -8.44
CA PRO A 90 2.80 4.42 -8.21
C PRO A 90 2.32 3.72 -9.47
N GLY A 91 1.80 2.50 -9.31
CA GLY A 91 1.05 1.81 -10.36
C GLY A 91 -0.33 2.43 -10.61
N ASN A 92 -0.83 2.35 -11.84
CA ASN A 92 -2.11 2.93 -12.24
C ASN A 92 -3.34 2.36 -11.52
N LEU A 93 -3.22 1.18 -10.92
CA LEU A 93 -4.32 0.46 -10.26
C LEU A 93 -4.23 0.49 -8.73
N THR A 94 -3.12 0.97 -8.17
CA THR A 94 -2.81 0.83 -6.73
C THR A 94 -3.09 2.11 -5.95
N LEU A 95 -3.31 3.24 -6.64
CA LEU A 95 -3.73 4.49 -6.01
C LEU A 95 -5.24 4.45 -5.75
N ARG A 96 -5.65 4.10 -4.53
CA ARG A 96 -7.05 4.17 -4.10
C ARG A 96 -7.19 4.65 -2.66
N LYS A 97 -7.81 5.82 -2.47
CA LYS A 97 -7.99 6.45 -1.15
C LYS A 97 -8.97 5.73 -0.23
N SER A 98 -9.88 4.92 -0.76
CA SER A 98 -10.97 4.33 0.04
C SER A 98 -10.53 3.24 1.01
N PHE A 99 -9.30 2.74 0.91
CA PHE A 99 -8.85 1.60 1.72
C PHE A 99 -7.57 1.86 2.52
N VAL A 100 -6.87 2.95 2.24
CA VAL A 100 -5.58 3.25 2.84
C VAL A 100 -5.68 4.61 3.53
N ASN A 101 -5.15 4.65 4.75
CA ASN A 101 -5.06 5.83 5.60
C ASN A 101 -3.67 6.47 5.51
#